data_AF-A0A2E1H382-F1
#
_entry.id   AF-A0A2E1H382-F1
#
_cell.length_a   1.000
_cell.length_b   1.000
_cell.length_c   1.000
_cell.angle_alpha   90.00
_cell.angle_beta   90.00
_cell.angle_gamma   90.00
#
_symmetry.space_group_name_H-M   'P 1'
#
loop_
_entity.id
_entity.type
_entity.pdbx_description
1 polymer ?
#
loop_
_entity_poly.entity_id
_entity_poly.type
_entity_poly.pdbx_seq_one_letter_code
_entity_poly.pdbx_strand_id
1 'polypeptide(L)'
;MLLDLNAHQNEKLILHMTYDVSDTSSIDEIIEGAGEPSVFTKIEDDYVDQFHSDQTAVELDGIISVEIFHGHDKMKVEATLEGVQLLRSTTDSDDWHFSTDTIERIKSTVTIR
;
A
#
# COMPACT_ATOMS: atom_id res chain seq x y z
N MET A 1 15.57 -1.47 -5.64
CA MET A 1 14.62 -0.72 -6.47
C MET A 1 13.59 -0.09 -5.58
N LEU A 2 12.95 0.97 -6.06
CA LEU A 2 11.76 1.47 -5.41
C LEU A 2 10.55 0.67 -5.90
N LEU A 3 9.73 0.29 -4.93
CA LEU A 3 8.37 -0.19 -5.13
C LEU A 3 7.44 0.92 -4.69
N ASP A 4 6.63 1.41 -5.62
CA ASP A 4 5.63 2.44 -5.36
C ASP A 4 4.26 1.79 -5.27
N LEU A 5 3.49 2.17 -4.26
CA LEU A 5 2.15 1.71 -4.03
C LEU A 5 1.22 2.91 -4.03
N ASN A 6 0.21 2.86 -4.88
CA ASN A 6 -0.86 3.85 -4.94
C ASN A 6 -2.17 3.20 -4.53
N ALA A 7 -2.80 3.75 -3.49
CA ALA A 7 -4.18 3.39 -3.15
C ALA A 7 -5.12 4.48 -3.67
N HIS A 8 -6.19 4.04 -4.33
CA HIS A 8 -7.22 4.89 -4.89
C HIS A 8 -8.59 4.57 -4.30
N GLN A 9 -9.36 5.61 -4.01
CA GLN A 9 -10.77 5.51 -3.65
C GLN A 9 -11.57 6.38 -4.62
N ASN A 10 -12.56 5.80 -5.31
CA ASN A 10 -13.36 6.50 -6.33
C ASN A 10 -12.47 7.25 -7.36
N GLU A 11 -11.43 6.58 -7.88
CA GLU A 11 -10.44 7.12 -8.84
C GLU A 11 -9.52 8.24 -8.31
N LYS A 12 -9.69 8.67 -7.05
CA LYS A 12 -8.77 9.62 -6.42
C LYS A 12 -7.65 8.89 -5.71
N LEU A 13 -6.42 9.33 -5.92
CA LEU A 13 -5.28 8.90 -5.09
C LEU A 13 -5.55 9.37 -3.66
N ILE A 14 -5.37 8.48 -2.69
CA ILE A 14 -5.54 8.80 -1.26
C ILE A 14 -4.24 8.62 -0.48
N LEU A 15 -3.38 7.72 -0.97
CA LEU A 15 -2.17 7.31 -0.31
C LEU A 15 -1.17 6.85 -1.36
N HIS A 16 0.06 7.33 -1.22
CA HIS A 16 1.22 6.87 -1.96
C HIS A 16 2.30 6.44 -0.97
N MET A 17 2.82 5.23 -1.13
CA MET A 17 3.88 4.67 -0.29
C MET A 17 5.01 4.17 -1.17
N THR A 18 6.24 4.33 -0.71
CA THR A 18 7.42 3.79 -1.37
C THR A 18 8.17 2.87 -0.42
N TYR A 19 8.61 1.73 -0.94
CA TYR A 19 9.36 0.70 -0.24
C TYR A 19 10.70 0.47 -0.93
N ASP A 20 11.72 0.13 -0.15
CA ASP A 20 13.01 -0.31 -0.69
C ASP A 20 13.02 -1.84 -0.79
N VAL A 21 12.93 -2.37 -2.00
CA VAL A 21 12.89 -3.81 -2.28
C VAL A 21 14.00 -4.19 -3.26
N SER A 22 14.37 -5.47 -3.32
CA SER A 22 15.41 -5.92 -4.27
C SER A 22 14.90 -5.86 -5.73
N ASP A 23 15.75 -5.39 -6.66
CA ASP A 23 15.45 -5.38 -8.10
C ASP A 23 15.15 -6.80 -8.65
N THR A 24 15.63 -7.84 -7.97
CA THR A 24 15.47 -9.24 -8.37
C THR A 24 14.19 -9.90 -7.84
N SER A 25 13.34 -9.16 -7.14
CA SER A 25 12.13 -9.70 -6.52
C SER A 25 11.10 -10.19 -7.55
N SER A 26 10.53 -11.35 -7.27
CA SER A 26 9.35 -11.90 -7.95
C SER A 26 8.07 -11.12 -7.61
N ILE A 27 6.96 -11.43 -8.29
CA ILE A 27 5.66 -10.78 -8.04
C ILE A 27 5.20 -10.98 -6.60
N ASP A 28 5.33 -12.19 -6.08
CA ASP A 28 4.93 -12.49 -4.71
C ASP A 28 5.81 -11.73 -3.71
N GLU A 29 7.13 -11.66 -3.94
CA GLU A 29 8.06 -10.89 -3.10
C GLU A 29 7.82 -9.36 -3.19
N ILE A 30 7.38 -8.86 -4.35
CA ILE A 30 6.97 -7.47 -4.55
C ILE A 30 5.73 -7.18 -3.71
N ILE A 31 4.71 -8.03 -3.78
CA ILE A 31 3.48 -7.87 -2.99
C ILE A 31 3.81 -7.98 -1.49
N GLU A 32 4.65 -8.92 -1.08
CA GLU A 32 5.12 -9.05 0.31
C GLU A 32 5.86 -7.81 0.80
N GLY A 33 6.67 -7.18 -0.05
CA GLY A 33 7.37 -5.94 0.27
C GLY A 33 6.44 -4.79 0.66
N ALA A 34 5.20 -4.75 0.17
CA ALA A 34 4.20 -3.77 0.59
C ALA A 34 3.64 -3.99 2.02
N GLY A 35 3.97 -5.13 2.63
CA GLY A 35 3.66 -5.44 4.03
C GLY A 35 4.79 -5.07 5.00
N GLU A 36 5.95 -4.63 4.50
CA GLU A 36 7.07 -4.15 5.31
C GLU A 36 6.96 -2.63 5.52
N PRO A 37 7.54 -2.04 6.59
CA PRO A 37 7.51 -0.59 6.80
C PRO A 37 8.01 0.21 5.59
N SER A 38 7.21 1.17 5.13
CA SER A 38 7.58 2.03 4.00
C SER A 38 8.77 2.93 4.34
N VAL A 39 9.59 3.26 3.33
CA VAL A 39 10.63 4.30 3.46
C VAL A 39 10.08 5.71 3.23
N PHE A 40 8.91 5.82 2.61
CA PHE A 40 8.23 7.08 2.37
C PHE A 40 6.72 6.85 2.30
N THR A 41 5.96 7.77 2.92
CA THR A 41 4.50 7.83 2.80
C THR A 41 4.08 9.26 2.50
N LYS A 42 3.16 9.41 1.56
CA LYS A 42 2.41 10.63 1.30
C LYS A 42 0.92 10.31 1.36
N ILE A 43 0.23 10.98 2.27
CA ILE A 43 -1.23 10.96 2.38
C ILE A 43 -1.76 12.23 1.72
N GLU A 44 -2.83 12.13 0.94
CA GLU A 44 -3.47 13.31 0.36
C GLU A 44 -4.22 14.10 1.43
N ASP A 45 -4.17 15.44 1.35
CA ASP A 45 -4.64 16.35 2.41
C ASP A 45 -6.07 16.05 2.88
N ASP A 46 -6.97 15.69 1.95
CA ASP A 46 -8.37 15.34 2.22
C ASP A 46 -8.54 14.09 3.12
N TYR A 47 -7.48 13.30 3.31
CA TYR A 47 -7.49 12.05 4.06
C TYR A 47 -6.62 12.11 5.32
N VAL A 48 -5.84 13.16 5.55
CA VAL A 48 -4.86 13.26 6.65
C VAL A 48 -5.48 12.98 8.03
N ASP A 49 -6.69 13.47 8.30
CA ASP A 49 -7.37 13.25 9.60
C ASP A 49 -7.62 11.76 9.90
N GLN A 50 -7.81 10.93 8.87
CA GLN A 50 -8.00 9.49 9.03
C GLN A 50 -6.70 8.79 9.46
N PHE A 51 -5.53 9.36 9.11
CA PHE A 51 -4.20 8.77 9.34
C PHE A 51 -3.42 9.42 10.51
N HIS A 52 -3.74 10.65 10.90
CA HIS A 52 -3.07 11.38 12.00
C HIS A 52 -3.73 11.19 13.38
N SER A 53 -4.53 10.13 13.55
CA SER A 53 -5.05 9.73 14.85
C SER A 53 -3.92 9.18 15.76
N ASP A 54 -4.20 8.95 17.03
CA ASP A 54 -3.33 8.21 17.97
C ASP A 54 -3.34 6.68 17.72
N GLN A 55 -3.71 6.26 16.51
CA GLN A 55 -3.86 4.86 16.14
C GLN A 55 -2.64 4.36 15.37
N THR A 56 -2.24 3.11 15.60
CA THR A 56 -1.19 2.43 14.81
C THR A 56 -1.77 1.60 13.66
N ALA A 57 -3.09 1.62 13.50
CA ALA A 57 -3.81 0.90 12.47
C ALA A 57 -4.99 1.74 11.97
N VAL A 58 -5.21 1.71 10.66
CA VAL A 58 -6.35 2.36 10.01
C VAL A 58 -6.96 1.38 9.01
N GLU A 59 -8.29 1.34 8.98
CA GLU A 59 -9.03 0.68 7.91
C GLU A 59 -9.51 1.75 6.94
N LEU A 60 -9.26 1.52 5.65
CA LEU A 60 -9.74 2.39 4.59
C LEU A 60 -11.18 2.04 4.26
N ASP A 61 -12.06 3.01 4.39
CA ASP A 61 -13.48 2.83 4.12
C ASP A 61 -13.76 2.60 2.63
N GLY A 62 -14.70 1.71 2.33
CA GLY A 62 -15.19 1.46 0.97
C GLY A 62 -14.25 0.64 0.07
N ILE A 63 -14.49 0.72 -1.24
CA ILE A 63 -13.73 -0.03 -2.25
C ILE A 63 -12.44 0.73 -2.56
N ILE A 64 -11.31 0.05 -2.38
CA ILE A 64 -9.98 0.59 -2.64
C ILE A 64 -9.36 -0.17 -3.82
N SER A 65 -8.87 0.59 -4.80
CA SER A 65 -8.03 0.07 -5.88
C SER A 65 -6.57 0.30 -5.51
N VAL A 66 -5.79 -0.78 -5.47
CA VAL A 66 -4.36 -0.76 -5.15
C VAL A 66 -3.58 -1.03 -6.41
N GLU A 67 -2.59 -0.19 -6.68
CA GLU A 67 -1.64 -0.33 -7.77
C GLU A 67 -0.22 -0.41 -7.19
N ILE A 68 0.51 -1.47 -7.50
CA ILE A 68 1.91 -1.64 -7.10
C ILE A 68 2.79 -1.58 -8.35
N PHE A 69 3.77 -0.68 -8.32
CA PHE A 69 4.73 -0.43 -9.39
C PHE A 69 6.13 -0.80 -8.92
N HIS A 70 6.85 -1.59 -9.70
CA HIS A 70 8.26 -1.91 -9.42
C HIS A 70 9.14 -1.47 -10.59
N GLY A 71 10.12 -0.60 -10.30
CA GLY A 71 11.16 -0.21 -11.26
C GLY A 71 10.70 0.65 -12.44
N HIS A 72 10.02 1.78 -12.16
CA HIS A 72 9.50 2.73 -13.17
C HIS A 72 8.60 2.04 -14.21
N ASP A 73 7.47 1.50 -13.78
CA ASP A 73 6.39 0.97 -14.64
C ASP A 73 6.68 -0.33 -15.40
N LYS A 74 7.77 -1.05 -15.08
CA LYS A 74 8.04 -2.36 -15.73
C LYS A 74 7.05 -3.44 -15.34
N MET A 75 6.42 -3.29 -14.18
CA MET A 75 5.48 -4.26 -13.65
C MET A 75 4.43 -3.56 -12.82
N LYS A 76 3.16 -3.74 -13.18
CA LYS A 76 2.00 -3.21 -12.48
C LYS A 76 1.15 -4.36 -11.94
N VAL A 77 0.86 -4.30 -10.65
CA VAL A 77 -0.03 -5.23 -9.97
C VAL A 77 -1.26 -4.46 -9.54
N GLU A 78 -2.45 -4.91 -9.96
CA GLU A 78 -3.72 -4.27 -9.62
C GLU A 78 -4.58 -5.20 -8.76
N ALA A 79 -5.11 -4.66 -7.67
CA ALA A 79 -6.11 -5.33 -6.84
C ALA A 79 -7.24 -4.35 -6.48
N THR A 80 -8.44 -4.87 -6.25
CA THR A 80 -9.58 -4.08 -5.78
C THR A 80 -10.24 -4.81 -4.62
N LEU A 81 -10.29 -4.16 -3.46
CA LEU A 81 -10.71 -4.78 -2.21
C LEU A 81 -11.36 -3.76 -1.27
N GLU A 82 -12.29 -4.24 -0.45
CA GLU A 82 -12.86 -3.50 0.68
C GLU A 82 -12.12 -3.83 1.98
N GLY A 83 -12.17 -2.94 2.98
CA GLY A 83 -11.54 -3.18 4.28
C GLY A 83 -10.04 -3.36 4.16
N VAL A 84 -9.38 -2.45 3.45
CA VAL A 84 -7.92 -2.39 3.37
C VAL A 84 -7.40 -1.91 4.71
N GLN A 85 -6.57 -2.71 5.35
CA GLN A 85 -5.98 -2.33 6.63
C GLN A 85 -4.52 -1.95 6.45
N LEU A 86 -4.17 -0.76 6.95
CA LEU A 86 -2.82 -0.26 7.01
C LEU A 86 -2.36 -0.20 8.46
N LEU A 87 -1.09 -0.47 8.68
CA LEU A 87 -0.41 -0.47 9.96
C LEU A 87 0.79 0.47 9.89
N ARG A 88 1.18 1.03 11.04
CA ARG A 88 2.44 1.77 11.22
C ARG A 88 3.10 1.34 12.54
N SER A 89 4.41 1.48 12.64
CA SER A 89 5.18 0.95 13.78
C SER A 89 4.84 1.63 15.09
N THR A 90 4.62 2.95 15.08
CA THR A 90 4.27 3.75 16.26
C THR A 90 3.32 4.88 15.87
N THR A 91 2.73 5.56 16.85
CA THR A 91 1.80 6.68 16.62
C THR A 91 2.45 7.92 16.00
N ASP A 92 3.78 8.01 16.06
CA ASP A 92 4.55 9.15 15.55
C ASP A 92 5.30 8.81 14.25
N SER A 93 5.05 7.62 13.70
CA SER A 93 5.71 7.11 12.50
C SER A 93 4.84 7.30 11.26
N ASP A 94 5.50 7.53 10.13
CA ASP A 94 4.89 7.62 8.80
C ASP A 94 5.11 6.34 7.98
N ASP A 95 5.55 5.25 8.62
CA ASP A 95 5.93 3.99 7.99
C ASP A 95 4.74 3.06 7.70
N TRP A 96 3.70 3.62 7.07
CA TRP A 96 2.50 2.88 6.74
C TRP A 96 2.78 1.69 5.80
N HIS A 97 2.10 0.57 6.05
CA HIS A 97 2.23 -0.65 5.27
C HIS A 97 0.97 -1.49 5.39
N PHE A 98 0.76 -2.40 4.43
CA PHE A 98 -0.41 -3.29 4.48
C PHE A 98 -0.32 -4.29 5.62
N SER A 99 -1.45 -4.60 6.24
CA SER A 99 -1.53 -5.76 7.13
C SER A 99 -1.28 -7.07 6.36
N THR A 100 -0.83 -8.11 7.06
CA THR A 100 -0.62 -9.44 6.48
C THR A 100 -1.89 -9.98 5.80
N ASP A 101 -3.07 -9.79 6.41
CA ASP A 101 -4.35 -10.16 5.80
C ASP A 101 -4.61 -9.43 4.48
N THR A 102 -4.28 -8.13 4.42
CA THR A 102 -4.42 -7.34 3.18
C THR A 102 -3.49 -7.85 2.10
N ILE A 103 -2.23 -8.18 2.44
CA ILE A 103 -1.25 -8.78 1.52
C ILE A 103 -1.75 -10.09 0.94
N GLU A 104 -2.21 -11.02 1.77
CA GLU A 104 -2.73 -12.32 1.32
C GLU A 104 -3.97 -12.16 0.42
N ARG A 105 -4.82 -11.17 0.71
CA ARG A 105 -5.97 -10.84 -0.14
C ARG A 105 -5.54 -10.27 -1.49
N ILE A 106 -4.53 -9.40 -1.53
CA ILE A 106 -3.97 -8.87 -2.79
C ILE A 106 -3.43 -10.04 -3.63
N LYS A 107 -2.60 -10.92 -3.05
CA LYS A 107 -2.08 -12.11 -3.74
C LYS A 107 -3.19 -12.97 -4.35
N SER A 108 -4.31 -13.14 -3.62
CA SER A 108 -5.44 -13.96 -4.08
C SER A 108 -6.30 -13.33 -5.18
N THR A 109 -6.25 -12.00 -5.34
CA THR A 109 -7.12 -11.23 -6.26
C THR A 109 -6.36 -10.64 -7.45
N VAL A 110 -5.03 -10.76 -7.42
CA VAL A 110 -4.14 -10.11 -8.36
C VAL A 110 -4.38 -10.53 -9.80
N THR A 111 -4.50 -9.53 -10.67
CA THR A 111 -4.46 -9.72 -12.12
C THR A 111 -3.17 -9.10 -12.64
N ILE A 112 -2.26 -9.93 -13.16
CA ILE A 112 -1.01 -9.47 -13.77
C ILE A 112 -1.35 -8.96 -15.17
N ARG A 113 -1.03 -7.69 -15.45
CA ARG A 113 -1.24 -7.06 -16.76
C ARG A 113 0.07 -6.69 -17.44
#